data_AF-A0A8T5I1J0-F1
#
_entry.id   AF-A0A8T5I1J0-F1
#
_cell.length_a   1.000
_cell.length_b   1.000
_cell.length_c   1.000
_cell.angle_alpha   90.00
_cell.angle_beta   90.00
_cell.angle_gamma   90.00
#
_symmetry.space_group_name_H-M   'P 1'
#
loop_
_entity.id
_entity.type
_entity.pdbx_description
1 polymer ?
#
loop_
_entity_poly.entity_id
_entity_poly.type
_entity_poly.pdbx_seq_one_letter_code
_entity_poly.pdbx_strand_id
1 'polypeptide(L)'
;MVRRIIHSTQSQEYGNRYSMYKVLSWVTIMFILWYSLSKISLFKEHAGWFALGFLVLLFVSDLSSNDKLKAYSKLVLSIPLFYVGYKILAFALEGYSKIDSDFGIFVSIFGFIIIGFAIFYVKKNKWVLGEKFGFRFNFRRLGSKKRIIVITLAIIGVVLLWNFFTAEDSDSFDSFDSFFDSETTLPELKNPEIIQTPEIVCNKPYIRFETNCCLDMNDNKICDDDELVITEIDKPQPIVEPLIVEGSKTEVIITNNQKKPVKLSVTYLISSKWFGKNSQETNIFDVDANSKQSFLVYDNTGCRNHPCSVGIISFTEIN
;
A
#
# COMPACT_ATOMS: atom_id res chain seq x y z
N MET A 1 -7.16 -48.52 68.37
CA MET A 1 -6.27 -48.68 67.19
C MET A 1 -6.96 -48.23 65.89
N VAL A 2 -7.64 -47.07 65.88
CA VAL A 2 -8.25 -46.46 64.68
C VAL A 2 -8.30 -44.94 64.89
N ARG A 3 -7.19 -44.25 64.61
CA ARG A 3 -7.12 -42.77 64.50
C ARG A 3 -5.74 -42.33 64.00
N ARG A 4 -5.37 -42.68 62.76
CA ARG A 4 -4.18 -42.11 62.11
C ARG A 4 -4.12 -42.34 60.60
N ILE A 5 -5.20 -42.13 59.84
CA ILE A 5 -5.14 -42.16 58.36
C ILE A 5 -6.12 -41.14 57.76
N ILE A 6 -6.06 -39.87 58.17
CA ILE A 6 -6.72 -38.77 57.43
C ILE A 6 -5.86 -37.52 57.63
N HIS A 7 -4.71 -37.42 56.97
CA HIS A 7 -4.00 -36.13 56.88
C HIS A 7 -3.00 -35.99 55.72
N SER A 8 -2.88 -36.93 54.77
CA SER A 8 -1.84 -36.84 53.72
C SER A 8 -2.33 -36.55 52.29
N THR A 9 -3.61 -36.27 52.06
CA THR A 9 -4.14 -36.11 50.68
C THR A 9 -4.43 -34.67 50.24
N GLN A 10 -4.32 -33.66 51.11
CA GLN A 10 -4.60 -32.25 50.72
C GLN A 10 -3.37 -31.44 50.28
N SER A 11 -2.16 -31.99 50.27
CA SER A 11 -0.93 -31.22 49.96
C SER A 11 -0.49 -31.26 48.49
N GLN A 12 -1.06 -32.13 47.63
CA GLN A 12 -0.58 -32.29 46.25
C GLN A 12 -1.32 -31.46 45.18
N GLU A 13 -2.51 -30.90 45.45
CA GLU A 13 -3.24 -30.13 44.42
C GLU A 13 -2.85 -28.66 44.29
N TYR A 14 -2.17 -28.08 45.29
CA TYR A 14 -1.75 -26.67 45.25
C TYR A 14 -0.41 -26.42 44.54
N GLY A 15 0.38 -27.47 44.26
CA GLY A 15 1.69 -27.34 43.60
C GLY A 15 1.63 -27.05 42.10
N ASN A 16 0.54 -27.42 41.41
CA ASN A 16 0.50 -27.35 39.94
C ASN A 16 -0.01 -26.01 39.38
N ARG A 17 -0.73 -25.20 40.17
CA ARG A 17 -1.23 -23.90 39.70
C ARG A 17 -0.13 -22.83 39.64
N TYR A 18 0.90 -22.92 40.47
CA TYR A 18 2.03 -21.98 40.45
C TYR A 18 2.96 -22.15 39.24
N SER A 19 2.91 -23.31 38.56
CA SER A 19 3.72 -23.57 37.35
C SER A 19 3.18 -22.81 36.12
N MET A 20 1.86 -22.77 35.96
CA MET A 20 1.23 -22.16 34.78
C MET A 20 1.42 -20.64 34.70
N TYR A 21 1.34 -19.92 35.84
CA TYR A 21 1.56 -18.47 35.87
C TYR A 21 3.02 -18.08 35.60
N LYS A 22 4.00 -18.91 35.98
CA LYS A 22 5.40 -18.69 35.61
C LYS A 22 5.62 -18.84 34.10
N VAL A 23 4.98 -19.84 33.48
CA VAL A 23 5.06 -20.04 32.03
C VAL A 23 4.39 -18.87 31.28
N LEU A 24 3.18 -18.45 31.68
CA LEU A 24 2.52 -17.31 31.04
C LEU A 24 3.32 -16.00 31.20
N SER A 25 3.91 -15.76 32.36
CA SER A 25 4.74 -14.57 32.62
C SER A 25 6.01 -14.54 31.75
N TRP A 26 6.67 -15.68 31.58
CA TRP A 26 7.83 -15.76 30.68
C TRP A 26 7.44 -15.59 29.21
N VAL A 27 6.30 -16.13 28.79
CA VAL A 27 5.80 -15.98 27.42
C VAL A 27 5.46 -14.51 27.12
N THR A 28 4.81 -13.79 28.05
CA THR A 28 4.49 -12.37 27.84
C THR A 28 5.74 -11.49 27.81
N ILE A 29 6.72 -11.72 28.68
CA ILE A 29 8.00 -10.97 28.68
C ILE A 29 8.75 -11.20 27.35
N MET A 30 8.81 -12.44 26.86
CA MET A 30 9.46 -12.76 25.59
C MET A 30 8.73 -12.15 24.39
N PHE A 31 7.40 -12.10 24.43
CA PHE A 31 6.60 -11.46 23.38
C PHE A 31 6.81 -9.94 23.35
N ILE A 32 6.90 -9.29 24.52
CA ILE A 32 7.18 -7.85 24.62
C ILE A 32 8.60 -7.54 24.12
N LEU A 33 9.59 -8.36 24.49
CA LEU A 33 10.96 -8.23 24.00
C LEU A 33 11.04 -8.43 22.48
N TRP A 34 10.36 -9.44 21.94
CA TRP A 34 10.32 -9.69 20.51
C TRP A 34 9.65 -8.54 19.73
N TYR A 35 8.51 -8.06 20.21
CA TYR A 35 7.82 -6.91 19.61
C TYR A 35 8.70 -5.65 19.63
N SER A 36 9.42 -5.42 20.72
CA SER A 36 10.35 -4.29 20.85
C SER A 36 11.53 -4.42 19.89
N LEU A 37 12.09 -5.62 19.74
CA LEU A 37 13.21 -5.91 18.83
C LEU A 37 12.79 -5.89 17.35
N SER A 38 11.55 -6.25 17.02
CA SER A 38 11.04 -6.23 15.64
C SER A 38 10.95 -4.83 15.02
N LYS A 39 10.99 -3.77 15.84
CA LYS A 39 11.04 -2.38 15.36
C LYS A 39 12.43 -1.95 14.91
N ILE A 40 13.47 -2.72 15.21
CA ILE A 40 14.84 -2.44 14.79
C ILE A 40 15.02 -2.97 13.36
N SER A 41 15.37 -2.09 12.42
CA SER A 41 15.45 -2.39 10.98
C SER A 41 16.35 -3.57 10.62
N LEU A 42 17.38 -3.84 11.45
CA LEU A 42 18.29 -4.97 11.28
C LEU A 42 17.65 -6.36 11.50
N PHE A 43 16.47 -6.44 12.14
CA PHE A 43 15.83 -7.70 12.50
C PHE A 43 14.88 -8.26 11.44
N LYS A 44 14.49 -7.48 10.42
CA LYS A 44 13.49 -7.88 9.42
C LYS A 44 13.93 -9.10 8.59
N GLU A 45 15.22 -9.21 8.26
CA GLU A 45 15.73 -10.33 7.45
C GLU A 45 15.89 -11.65 8.24
N HIS A 46 15.86 -11.61 9.58
CA HIS A 46 16.15 -12.76 10.43
C HIS A 46 15.03 -13.13 11.42
N ALA A 47 13.93 -12.37 11.46
CA ALA A 47 12.82 -12.60 12.39
C ALA A 47 12.24 -14.04 12.32
N GLY A 48 12.18 -14.63 11.12
CA GLY A 48 11.73 -16.01 10.93
C GLY A 48 12.62 -17.06 11.62
N TRP A 49 13.95 -16.85 11.62
CA TRP A 49 14.90 -17.76 12.24
C TRP A 49 14.81 -17.73 13.78
N PHE A 50 14.59 -16.54 14.35
CA PHE A 50 14.41 -16.40 15.79
C PHE A 50 13.11 -17.04 16.27
N ALA A 51 12.01 -16.87 15.54
CA ALA A 51 10.73 -17.51 15.87
C ALA A 51 10.84 -19.06 15.80
N LEU A 52 11.51 -19.59 14.78
CA LEU A 52 11.74 -21.02 14.63
C LEU A 52 12.64 -21.58 15.75
N GLY A 53 13.75 -20.90 16.05
CA GLY A 53 14.66 -21.26 17.14
C GLY A 53 13.98 -21.25 18.50
N PHE A 54 13.09 -20.28 18.74
CA PHE A 54 12.33 -20.19 19.98
C PHE A 54 11.29 -21.31 20.12
N LEU A 55 10.57 -21.64 19.04
CA LEU A 55 9.63 -22.79 19.01
C LEU A 55 10.35 -24.11 19.32
N VAL A 56 11.55 -24.28 18.77
CA VAL A 56 12.41 -25.44 19.06
C VAL A 56 12.82 -25.47 20.53
N LEU A 57 13.25 -24.36 21.10
CA LEU A 57 13.64 -24.28 22.52
C LEU A 57 12.46 -24.58 23.46
N LEU A 58 11.27 -24.08 23.15
CA LEU A 58 10.04 -24.41 23.89
C LEU A 58 9.68 -25.89 23.79
N PHE A 59 9.92 -26.53 22.63
CA PHE A 59 9.65 -27.94 22.47
C PHE A 59 10.65 -28.83 23.23
N VAL A 60 11.91 -28.39 23.35
CA VAL A 60 12.96 -29.15 24.03
C VAL A 60 12.94 -28.94 25.55
N SER A 61 12.43 -27.81 26.04
CA SER A 61 12.33 -27.53 27.48
C SER A 61 11.38 -28.49 28.20
N ASP A 62 10.34 -28.99 27.51
CA ASP A 62 9.29 -29.88 28.05
C ASP A 62 9.66 -31.38 28.07
N LEU A 63 10.85 -31.75 27.60
CA LEU A 63 11.31 -33.15 27.60
C LEU A 63 11.94 -33.55 28.94
N SER A 64 11.79 -34.80 29.36
CA SER A 64 12.45 -35.36 30.55
C SER A 64 13.98 -35.39 30.39
N SER A 65 14.76 -35.23 31.48
CA SER A 65 16.22 -34.95 31.41
C SER A 65 17.03 -35.98 30.62
N ASN A 66 16.66 -37.26 30.68
CA ASN A 66 17.34 -38.33 29.96
C ASN A 66 16.98 -38.40 28.46
N ASP A 67 15.83 -37.83 28.06
CA ASP A 67 15.40 -37.77 26.66
C ASP A 67 15.89 -36.49 25.96
N LYS A 68 16.27 -35.46 26.72
CA LYS A 68 16.82 -34.21 26.17
C LYS A 68 18.05 -34.47 25.31
N LEU A 69 19.01 -35.27 25.76
CA LEU A 69 20.27 -35.49 25.03
C LEU A 69 20.04 -36.19 23.67
N LYS A 70 19.15 -37.18 23.63
CA LYS A 70 18.79 -37.89 22.38
C LYS A 70 17.95 -37.01 21.45
N ALA A 71 17.10 -36.15 21.99
CA ALA A 71 16.34 -35.19 21.20
C ALA A 71 17.24 -34.10 20.60
N TYR A 72 18.20 -33.57 21.38
CA TYR A 72 19.18 -32.59 20.89
C TYR A 72 20.02 -33.14 19.74
N SER A 73 20.55 -34.36 19.86
CA SER A 73 21.32 -34.99 18.78
C SER A 73 20.54 -35.10 17.47
N LYS A 74 19.26 -35.51 17.54
CA LYS A 74 18.40 -35.61 16.35
C LYS A 74 18.02 -34.26 15.77
N LEU A 75 17.85 -33.25 16.63
CA LEU A 75 17.46 -31.92 16.22
C LEU A 75 18.62 -31.16 15.55
N VAL A 76 19.84 -31.30 16.07
CA VAL A 76 21.05 -30.75 15.46
C VAL A 76 21.27 -31.32 14.05
N LEU A 77 20.94 -32.59 13.83
CA LEU A 77 21.02 -33.23 12.51
C LEU A 77 19.93 -32.77 11.53
N SER A 78 18.78 -32.28 12.02
CA SER A 78 17.68 -31.84 11.14
C SER A 78 17.78 -30.38 10.70
N ILE A 79 18.46 -29.52 11.47
CA ILE A 79 18.60 -28.08 11.16
C ILE A 79 19.19 -27.83 9.75
N PRO A 80 20.26 -28.53 9.31
CA PRO A 80 20.80 -28.34 7.97
C PRO A 80 19.82 -28.74 6.86
N LEU A 81 19.03 -29.80 7.07
CA LEU A 81 18.04 -30.26 6.10
C LEU A 81 16.87 -29.27 5.96
N PHE A 82 16.42 -28.68 7.07
CA PHE A 82 15.43 -27.61 7.04
C PHE A 82 15.96 -26.34 6.36
N TYR A 83 17.24 -25.98 6.60
CA TYR A 83 17.87 -24.84 5.95
C TYR A 83 17.96 -25.03 4.42
N VAL A 84 18.37 -26.22 3.98
CA VAL A 84 18.43 -26.55 2.55
C VAL A 84 17.02 -26.55 1.93
N GLY A 85 16.03 -27.14 2.59
CA GLY A 85 14.64 -27.13 2.12
C GLY A 85 14.05 -25.70 2.01
N TYR A 86 14.32 -24.85 3.00
CA TYR A 86 13.91 -23.44 2.97
C TYR A 86 14.57 -22.67 1.82
N LYS A 87 15.88 -22.86 1.59
CA LYS A 87 16.60 -22.20 0.48
C LYS A 87 16.06 -22.63 -0.88
N ILE A 88 15.75 -23.91 -1.06
CA ILE A 88 15.14 -24.43 -2.29
C ILE A 88 13.73 -23.83 -2.49
N LEU A 89 12.94 -23.73 -1.41
CA LEU A 89 11.61 -23.14 -1.47
C LEU A 89 11.65 -21.64 -1.77
N ALA A 90 12.56 -20.90 -1.13
CA ALA A 90 12.77 -19.48 -1.39
C ALA A 90 13.20 -19.24 -2.84
N PHE A 91 14.12 -20.04 -3.37
CA PHE A 91 14.54 -19.98 -4.77
C PHE A 91 13.40 -20.32 -5.75
N ALA A 92 12.55 -21.30 -5.40
CA ALA A 92 11.37 -21.61 -6.20
C ALA A 92 10.31 -20.49 -6.20
N LEU A 93 10.20 -19.75 -5.09
CA LEU A 93 9.29 -18.61 -4.95
C LEU A 93 9.82 -17.33 -5.59
N GLU A 94 11.14 -17.17 -5.71
CA GLU A 94 11.78 -16.04 -6.40
C GLU A 94 11.42 -15.97 -7.89
N GLY A 95 11.01 -17.11 -8.49
CA GLY A 95 10.44 -17.17 -9.84
C GLY A 95 8.96 -16.73 -9.95
N TYR A 96 8.26 -16.54 -8.83
CA TYR A 96 6.86 -16.09 -8.78
C TYR A 96 6.79 -14.61 -8.42
N SER A 97 7.28 -13.74 -9.31
CA SER A 97 7.48 -12.30 -9.07
C SER A 97 6.21 -11.44 -9.09
N LYS A 98 5.03 -11.96 -8.73
CA LYS A 98 3.77 -11.19 -8.85
C LYS A 98 2.70 -11.47 -7.80
N ILE A 99 3.06 -12.07 -6.68
CA ILE A 99 2.17 -12.21 -5.52
C ILE A 99 2.70 -11.28 -4.44
N ASP A 100 1.82 -10.46 -3.85
CA ASP A 100 2.17 -9.57 -2.75
C ASP A 100 2.97 -10.32 -1.69
N SER A 101 4.23 -9.87 -1.49
CA SER A 101 5.21 -10.57 -0.65
C SER A 101 4.70 -10.83 0.76
N ASP A 102 3.84 -9.94 1.26
CA ASP A 102 3.29 -10.01 2.60
C ASP A 102 2.24 -11.13 2.72
N PHE A 103 1.43 -11.35 1.68
CA PHE A 103 0.43 -12.43 1.67
C PHE A 103 1.10 -13.81 1.62
N GLY A 104 2.17 -13.95 0.82
CA GLY A 104 2.94 -15.19 0.72
C GLY A 104 3.59 -15.59 2.06
N ILE A 105 4.11 -14.62 2.80
CA ILE A 105 4.69 -14.84 4.14
C ILE A 105 3.61 -15.29 5.13
N PHE A 106 2.44 -14.64 5.12
CA PHE A 106 1.33 -15.01 6.01
C PHE A 106 0.81 -16.43 5.74
N VAL A 107 0.60 -16.80 4.48
CA VAL A 107 0.13 -18.15 4.11
C VAL A 107 1.16 -19.22 4.50
N SER A 108 2.44 -18.94 4.31
CA SER A 108 3.52 -19.85 4.73
C SER A 108 3.54 -20.07 6.24
N ILE A 109 3.51 -18.98 7.02
CA ILE A 109 3.49 -19.05 8.50
C ILE A 109 2.25 -19.79 9.00
N PHE A 110 1.06 -19.48 8.47
CA PHE A 110 -0.17 -20.19 8.84
C PHE A 110 -0.14 -21.67 8.47
N GLY A 111 0.43 -22.02 7.30
CA GLY A 111 0.63 -23.41 6.90
C GLY A 111 1.49 -24.18 7.89
N PHE A 112 2.62 -23.61 8.32
CA PHE A 112 3.50 -24.24 9.31
C PHE A 112 2.83 -24.37 10.69
N ILE A 113 2.04 -23.36 11.11
CA ILE A 113 1.28 -23.42 12.37
C ILE A 113 0.24 -24.55 12.32
N ILE A 114 -0.52 -24.67 11.22
CA ILE A 114 -1.54 -25.71 11.06
C ILE A 114 -0.90 -27.11 11.05
N ILE A 115 0.21 -27.29 10.32
CA ILE A 115 0.94 -28.56 10.30
C ILE A 115 1.51 -28.89 11.69
N GLY A 116 2.08 -27.90 12.38
CA GLY A 116 2.59 -28.05 13.74
C GLY A 116 1.48 -28.45 14.72
N PHE A 117 0.33 -27.79 14.65
CA PHE A 117 -0.85 -28.14 15.44
C PHE A 117 -1.34 -29.55 15.11
N ALA A 118 -1.43 -29.94 13.84
CA ALA A 118 -1.86 -31.27 13.45
C ALA A 118 -0.94 -32.37 14.03
N ILE A 119 0.39 -32.18 13.94
CA ILE A 119 1.37 -33.11 14.50
C ILE A 119 1.29 -33.15 16.03
N PHE A 120 1.18 -31.98 16.68
CA PHE A 120 1.06 -31.87 18.12
C PHE A 120 -0.24 -32.52 18.64
N TYR A 121 -1.35 -32.29 17.94
CA TYR A 121 -2.65 -32.83 18.30
C TYR A 121 -2.69 -34.36 18.15
N VAL A 122 -2.06 -34.91 17.10
CA VAL A 122 -1.90 -36.36 16.90
C VAL A 122 -1.01 -36.97 18.00
N LYS A 123 -0.02 -36.24 18.49
CA LYS A 123 0.93 -36.73 19.51
C LYS A 123 0.39 -36.63 20.94
N LYS A 124 -0.30 -35.54 21.29
CA LYS A 124 -0.77 -35.25 22.65
C LYS A 124 -2.08 -35.96 22.98
N ASN A 125 -2.99 -36.07 22.02
CA ASN A 125 -4.20 -36.84 22.20
C ASN A 125 -3.98 -38.29 21.75
N LYS A 126 -3.68 -39.18 22.70
CA LYS A 126 -4.24 -40.54 22.62
C LYS A 126 -5.75 -40.37 22.71
N TRP A 127 -6.42 -40.23 21.57
CA TRP A 127 -7.81 -39.78 21.47
C TRP A 127 -8.77 -40.64 22.32
N VAL A 128 -9.30 -40.03 23.39
CA VAL A 128 -10.60 -40.35 24.01
C VAL A 128 -11.53 -39.19 23.65
N LEU A 129 -12.05 -39.18 22.43
CA LEU A 129 -13.08 -38.24 21.98
C LEU A 129 -14.20 -39.02 21.28
N GLY A 130 -14.63 -40.11 21.92
CA GLY A 130 -15.49 -41.13 21.33
C GLY A 130 -16.84 -41.31 22.02
N GLU A 131 -17.41 -40.27 22.64
CA GLU A 131 -18.74 -40.40 23.26
C GLU A 131 -19.83 -39.49 22.70
N LYS A 132 -19.52 -38.38 22.00
CA LYS A 132 -20.59 -37.47 21.53
C LYS A 132 -20.95 -37.51 20.04
N PHE A 133 -20.14 -38.11 19.17
CA PHE A 133 -20.40 -38.05 17.71
C PHE A 133 -20.49 -39.41 16.98
N GLY A 134 -20.58 -40.54 17.68
CA GLY A 134 -20.94 -41.84 17.07
C GLY A 134 -19.99 -42.43 16.02
N PHE A 135 -18.98 -41.68 15.55
CA PHE A 135 -18.03 -42.13 14.54
C PHE A 135 -16.73 -42.61 15.19
N ARG A 136 -16.63 -43.93 15.44
CA ARG A 136 -15.36 -44.58 15.84
C ARG A 136 -14.49 -44.85 14.62
N PHE A 137 -13.62 -43.89 14.24
CA PHE A 137 -12.56 -44.17 13.27
C PHE A 137 -11.32 -44.75 13.94
N ASN A 138 -11.17 -46.07 13.86
CA ASN A 138 -10.09 -46.80 14.51
C ASN A 138 -8.85 -46.92 13.58
N PHE A 139 -8.00 -45.90 13.55
CA PHE A 139 -6.83 -45.81 12.65
C PHE A 139 -5.76 -46.89 12.87
N ARG A 140 -5.76 -47.60 14.00
CA ARG A 140 -4.82 -48.71 14.26
C ARG A 140 -5.09 -49.95 13.42
N ARG A 141 -6.32 -50.13 12.92
CA ARG A 141 -6.70 -51.31 12.10
C ARG A 141 -6.79 -51.04 10.60
N LEU A 142 -6.53 -49.80 10.17
CA LEU A 142 -6.43 -49.49 8.75
C LEU A 142 -5.08 -50.01 8.23
N GLY A 143 -5.13 -51.11 7.48
CA GLY A 143 -3.99 -51.61 6.71
C GLY A 143 -3.40 -50.52 5.81
N SER A 144 -2.10 -50.63 5.50
CA SER A 144 -1.29 -49.63 4.80
C SER A 144 -1.99 -48.97 3.60
N LYS A 145 -2.77 -49.73 2.82
CA LYS A 145 -3.52 -49.24 1.66
C LYS A 145 -4.59 -48.19 2.00
N LYS A 146 -5.28 -48.30 3.14
CA LYS A 146 -6.34 -47.35 3.52
C LYS A 146 -5.80 -46.04 4.10
N ARG A 147 -4.55 -46.04 4.61
CA ARG A 147 -3.89 -44.81 5.08
C ARG A 147 -3.49 -43.91 3.92
N ILE A 148 -3.06 -44.51 2.82
CA ILE A 148 -2.72 -43.78 1.58
C ILE A 148 -3.96 -43.02 1.09
N ILE A 149 -5.13 -43.67 1.04
CA ILE A 149 -6.38 -43.04 0.58
C ILE A 149 -6.75 -41.80 1.41
N VAL A 150 -6.64 -41.87 2.75
CA VAL A 150 -6.97 -40.72 3.62
C VAL A 150 -5.99 -39.57 3.41
N ILE A 151 -4.70 -39.86 3.25
CA ILE A 151 -3.69 -38.84 2.97
C ILE A 151 -3.91 -38.22 1.59
N THR A 152 -4.22 -39.03 0.57
CA THR A 152 -4.53 -38.55 -0.77
C THR A 152 -5.75 -37.65 -0.78
N LEU A 153 -6.84 -38.01 -0.08
CA LEU A 153 -8.04 -37.17 0.02
C LEU A 153 -7.77 -35.84 0.75
N ALA A 154 -6.92 -35.84 1.78
CA ALA A 154 -6.52 -34.62 2.47
C ALA A 154 -5.70 -33.70 1.55
N ILE A 155 -4.77 -34.25 0.75
CA ILE A 155 -3.99 -33.47 -0.22
C ILE A 155 -4.90 -32.88 -1.31
N ILE A 156 -5.84 -33.67 -1.84
CA ILE A 156 -6.83 -33.19 -2.82
C ILE A 156 -7.66 -32.04 -2.22
N GLY A 157 -8.10 -32.15 -0.97
CA GLY A 157 -8.82 -31.08 -0.28
C GLY A 157 -8.01 -29.78 -0.18
N VAL A 158 -6.71 -29.86 0.13
CA VAL A 158 -5.82 -28.70 0.19
C VAL A 158 -5.61 -28.07 -1.20
N VAL A 159 -5.45 -28.88 -2.24
CA VAL A 159 -5.29 -28.39 -3.63
C VAL A 159 -6.57 -27.73 -4.15
N LEU A 160 -7.74 -28.28 -3.85
CA LEU A 160 -9.02 -27.67 -4.22
C LEU A 160 -9.25 -26.34 -3.49
N LEU A 161 -8.89 -26.30 -2.19
CA LEU A 161 -8.99 -25.06 -1.42
C LEU A 161 -8.03 -23.99 -1.96
N TRP A 162 -6.81 -24.37 -2.35
CA TRP A 162 -5.84 -23.47 -2.97
C TRP A 162 -6.39 -22.85 -4.27
N ASN A 163 -6.94 -23.69 -5.16
CA ASN A 163 -7.52 -23.21 -6.43
C ASN A 163 -8.72 -22.29 -6.23
N PHE A 164 -9.53 -22.52 -5.17
CA PHE A 164 -10.67 -21.67 -4.85
C PHE A 164 -10.24 -20.26 -4.43
N PHE A 165 -9.15 -20.13 -3.66
CA PHE A 165 -8.63 -18.82 -3.22
C PHE A 165 -7.84 -18.07 -4.30
N THR A 166 -7.39 -18.74 -5.36
CA THR A 166 -6.66 -18.10 -6.47
C THR A 166 -7.56 -17.66 -7.63
N ALA A 167 -8.87 -17.90 -7.56
CA ALA A 167 -9.81 -17.65 -8.65
C ALA A 167 -10.50 -16.27 -8.60
N GLU A 168 -10.13 -15.41 -7.65
CA GLU A 168 -10.76 -14.09 -7.48
C GLU A 168 -9.85 -13.00 -8.09
N ASP A 169 -10.43 -12.29 -9.05
CA ASP A 169 -10.04 -11.01 -9.65
C ASP A 169 -8.92 -10.99 -10.71
N SER A 170 -9.28 -11.42 -11.92
CA SER A 170 -8.70 -10.91 -13.16
C SER A 170 -9.74 -10.09 -13.95
N ASP A 171 -10.36 -9.10 -13.33
CA ASP A 171 -11.11 -8.10 -14.08
C ASP A 171 -10.14 -7.02 -14.61
N SER A 172 -10.08 -7.02 -15.93
CA SER A 172 -9.42 -6.06 -16.82
C SER A 172 -9.78 -4.62 -16.45
N PHE A 173 -8.80 -3.88 -15.93
CA PHE A 173 -8.86 -2.43 -15.93
C PHE A 173 -8.18 -1.94 -17.21
N ASP A 174 -9.00 -1.63 -18.20
CA ASP A 174 -8.60 -1.02 -19.45
C ASP A 174 -7.90 0.32 -19.19
N SER A 175 -6.89 0.55 -20.04
CA SER A 175 -6.07 1.74 -20.17
C SER A 175 -6.87 3.05 -20.11
N PHE A 176 -6.65 3.83 -19.05
CA PHE A 176 -7.08 5.23 -18.97
C PHE A 176 -5.89 6.14 -19.34
N ASP A 177 -5.40 6.01 -20.57
CA ASP A 177 -4.45 6.94 -21.19
C ASP A 177 -5.12 7.52 -22.44
N SER A 178 -5.78 8.68 -22.29
CA SER A 178 -6.11 9.68 -23.34
C SER A 178 -7.38 10.47 -22.97
N PHE A 179 -7.29 11.37 -21.99
CA PHE A 179 -8.37 12.34 -21.78
C PHE A 179 -7.83 13.72 -21.40
N PHE A 180 -6.96 14.30 -22.23
CA PHE A 180 -6.71 15.75 -22.23
C PHE A 180 -6.13 16.21 -23.57
N ASP A 181 -6.88 16.00 -24.65
CA ASP A 181 -6.81 16.82 -25.87
C ASP A 181 -8.24 17.22 -26.22
N SER A 182 -8.81 18.15 -25.45
CA SER A 182 -10.05 18.82 -25.81
C SER A 182 -9.74 19.89 -26.87
N GLU A 183 -9.46 19.42 -28.08
CA GLU A 183 -9.49 20.26 -29.27
C GLU A 183 -10.95 20.60 -29.57
N THR A 184 -11.35 21.81 -29.17
CA THR A 184 -12.65 22.40 -29.44
C THR A 184 -12.81 22.58 -30.95
N THR A 185 -13.32 21.55 -31.63
CA THR A 185 -13.75 21.64 -33.02
C THR A 185 -15.07 22.40 -33.06
N LEU A 186 -14.98 23.67 -33.46
CA LEU A 186 -16.09 24.55 -33.77
C LEU A 186 -16.89 23.93 -34.93
N PRO A 187 -18.22 23.78 -34.85
CA PRO A 187 -19.02 23.24 -35.94
C PRO A 187 -18.98 24.18 -37.16
N GLU A 188 -18.60 23.64 -38.32
CA GLU A 188 -18.62 24.34 -39.61
C GLU A 188 -20.03 24.87 -39.92
N LEU A 189 -20.15 26.20 -39.90
CA LEU A 189 -21.35 26.91 -40.29
C LEU A 189 -21.49 26.83 -41.82
N LYS A 190 -22.51 26.08 -42.24
CA LYS A 190 -22.89 25.87 -43.64
C LYS A 190 -23.38 27.18 -44.26
N ASN A 191 -22.53 27.75 -45.11
CA ASN A 191 -22.81 28.64 -46.25
C ASN A 191 -23.91 29.71 -46.08
N PRO A 192 -23.57 30.97 -45.73
CA PRO A 192 -24.51 32.08 -45.84
C PRO A 192 -24.60 32.57 -47.30
N GLU A 193 -25.84 32.70 -47.79
CA GLU A 193 -26.14 33.39 -49.05
C GLU A 193 -25.53 34.80 -49.05
N ILE A 194 -24.80 35.09 -50.11
CA ILE A 194 -24.08 36.35 -50.34
C ILE A 194 -25.10 37.45 -50.62
N ILE A 195 -25.49 38.19 -49.57
CA ILE A 195 -26.22 39.45 -49.70
C ILE A 195 -25.19 40.50 -50.13
N GLN A 196 -25.24 40.92 -51.40
CA GLN A 196 -24.45 42.05 -51.90
C GLN A 196 -24.93 43.32 -51.20
N THR A 197 -24.25 43.72 -50.12
CA THR A 197 -24.49 45.01 -49.48
C THR A 197 -23.96 46.12 -50.40
N PRO A 198 -24.75 47.18 -50.65
CA PRO A 198 -24.31 48.29 -51.49
C PRO A 198 -23.01 48.88 -50.94
N GLU A 199 -22.06 49.13 -51.82
CA GLU A 199 -20.76 49.68 -51.48
C GLU A 199 -20.94 51.11 -50.93
N ILE A 200 -20.78 51.26 -49.61
CA ILE A 200 -20.83 52.56 -48.94
C ILE A 200 -19.51 53.27 -49.22
N VAL A 201 -19.55 54.30 -50.06
CA VAL A 201 -18.41 55.17 -50.36
C VAL A 201 -18.43 56.37 -49.41
N CYS A 202 -17.46 56.44 -48.51
CA CYS A 202 -17.24 57.59 -47.63
C CYS A 202 -16.23 58.54 -48.28
N ASN A 203 -16.60 59.82 -48.43
CA ASN A 203 -15.70 60.86 -48.91
C ASN A 203 -14.85 61.40 -47.75
N LYS A 204 -13.56 61.67 -47.98
CA LYS A 204 -12.71 62.32 -46.96
C LYS A 204 -13.35 63.62 -46.44
N PRO A 205 -13.29 63.92 -45.12
CA PRO A 205 -12.51 63.25 -44.05
C PRO A 205 -13.25 62.08 -43.36
N TYR A 206 -14.27 61.48 -43.97
CA TYR A 206 -14.99 60.37 -43.36
C TYR A 206 -14.38 59.01 -43.76
N ILE A 207 -14.34 58.08 -42.81
CA ILE A 207 -13.93 56.69 -43.04
C ILE A 207 -15.12 55.74 -42.88
N ARG A 208 -15.05 54.57 -43.52
CA ARG A 208 -16.08 53.54 -43.38
C ARG A 208 -15.86 52.76 -42.08
N PHE A 209 -16.82 52.86 -41.17
CA PHE A 209 -16.86 52.10 -39.93
C PHE A 209 -18.14 51.26 -39.90
N GLU A 210 -17.97 49.94 -39.95
CA GLU A 210 -19.05 48.96 -40.10
C GLU A 210 -20.01 49.27 -41.27
N THR A 211 -21.19 49.80 -40.94
CA THR A 211 -22.31 50.09 -41.86
C THR A 211 -22.53 51.58 -42.09
N ASN A 212 -21.71 52.46 -41.49
CA ASN A 212 -21.85 53.91 -41.59
C ASN A 212 -20.50 54.60 -41.88
N CYS A 213 -20.56 55.88 -42.28
CA CYS A 213 -19.37 56.73 -42.38
C CYS A 213 -19.18 57.48 -41.06
N CYS A 214 -17.99 57.42 -40.47
CA CYS A 214 -17.63 58.19 -39.28
C CYS A 214 -16.58 59.26 -39.62
N LEU A 215 -16.52 60.32 -38.81
CA LEU A 215 -15.57 61.41 -39.00
C LEU A 215 -14.19 60.97 -38.50
N ASP A 216 -13.15 61.19 -39.32
CA ASP A 216 -11.74 61.01 -38.97
C ASP A 216 -11.01 62.28 -39.40
N MET A 217 -11.07 63.30 -38.55
CA MET A 217 -10.50 64.60 -38.87
C MET A 217 -8.96 64.57 -38.88
N ASN A 218 -8.37 63.52 -38.30
CA ASN A 218 -6.93 63.34 -38.12
C ASN A 218 -6.29 62.39 -39.18
N ASP A 219 -7.07 61.79 -40.09
CA ASP A 219 -6.65 60.78 -41.08
C ASP A 219 -5.92 59.57 -40.44
N ASN A 220 -6.28 59.22 -39.20
CA ASN A 220 -5.65 58.12 -38.44
C ASN A 220 -6.40 56.79 -38.56
N LYS A 221 -7.51 56.77 -39.31
CA LYS A 221 -8.41 55.63 -39.54
C LYS A 221 -9.16 55.15 -38.29
N ILE A 222 -9.34 56.03 -37.31
CA ILE A 222 -10.15 55.82 -36.12
C ILE A 222 -11.26 56.88 -36.15
N CYS A 223 -12.47 56.52 -35.76
CA CYS A 223 -13.54 57.50 -35.65
C CYS A 223 -13.23 58.47 -34.50
N ASP A 224 -13.35 59.78 -34.73
CA ASP A 224 -13.07 60.80 -33.71
C ASP A 224 -13.92 60.60 -32.44
N ASP A 225 -15.15 60.06 -32.58
CA ASP A 225 -16.03 59.71 -31.45
C ASP A 225 -15.51 58.53 -30.62
N ASP A 226 -14.69 57.65 -31.23
CA ASP A 226 -14.02 56.51 -30.58
C ASP A 226 -12.62 56.87 -30.06
N GLU A 227 -12.12 58.08 -30.33
CA GLU A 227 -10.86 58.60 -29.77
C GLU A 227 -10.96 58.95 -28.28
N LEU A 228 -12.04 58.53 -27.60
CA LEU A 228 -12.22 58.71 -26.16
C LEU A 228 -11.13 57.99 -25.36
N VAL A 229 -10.08 58.76 -25.03
CA VAL A 229 -9.23 58.57 -23.85
C VAL A 229 -8.40 57.29 -23.88
N ILE A 230 -7.57 57.11 -24.91
CA ILE A 230 -6.37 56.27 -24.82
C ILE A 230 -5.16 57.17 -24.49
N THR A 231 -5.19 57.87 -23.36
CA THR A 231 -4.02 58.63 -22.87
C THR A 231 -3.29 57.95 -21.71
N GLU A 232 -3.68 56.73 -21.31
CA GLU A 232 -2.95 55.96 -20.28
C GLU A 232 -2.75 54.45 -20.57
N ILE A 233 -2.90 53.98 -21.82
CA ILE A 233 -2.72 52.54 -22.14
C ILE A 233 -1.27 52.19 -22.54
N ASP A 234 -0.32 53.12 -22.41
CA ASP A 234 1.10 52.86 -22.69
C ASP A 234 2.02 53.18 -21.51
N LYS A 235 1.52 53.00 -20.28
CA LYS A 235 2.42 52.55 -19.21
C LYS A 235 2.60 51.05 -19.47
N PRO A 236 3.83 50.55 -19.73
CA PRO A 236 4.07 49.13 -19.80
C PRO A 236 3.43 48.52 -18.57
N GLN A 237 2.38 47.73 -18.74
CA GLN A 237 1.84 47.00 -17.61
C GLN A 237 3.02 46.23 -17.03
N PRO A 238 3.31 46.39 -15.73
CA PRO A 238 4.45 45.73 -15.13
C PRO A 238 4.31 44.26 -15.49
N ILE A 239 5.26 43.75 -16.28
CA ILE A 239 5.29 42.35 -16.70
C ILE A 239 5.27 41.56 -15.41
N VAL A 240 4.12 40.97 -15.08
CA VAL A 240 3.95 40.21 -13.85
C VAL A 240 4.80 38.97 -14.05
N GLU A 241 5.91 38.89 -13.33
CA GLU A 241 6.84 37.78 -13.41
C GLU A 241 6.06 36.49 -13.07
N PRO A 242 6.10 35.45 -13.93
CA PRO A 242 5.24 34.29 -13.78
C PRO A 242 5.68 33.44 -12.59
N LEU A 243 4.68 32.99 -11.82
CA LEU A 243 4.86 31.98 -10.80
C LEU A 243 4.78 30.58 -11.44
N ILE A 244 5.75 29.73 -11.16
CA ILE A 244 5.81 28.37 -11.72
C ILE A 244 5.67 27.36 -10.58
N VAL A 245 4.69 26.47 -10.69
CA VAL A 245 4.42 25.40 -9.70
C VAL A 245 4.47 24.05 -10.43
N GLU A 246 5.41 23.20 -10.02
CA GLU A 246 5.67 21.90 -10.63
C GLU A 246 5.59 20.77 -9.58
N GLY A 247 5.08 19.62 -10.01
CA GLY A 247 5.09 18.39 -9.21
C GLY A 247 6.25 17.48 -9.61
N SER A 248 6.89 16.87 -8.61
CA SER A 248 7.92 15.83 -8.78
C SER A 248 7.39 14.48 -8.26
N LYS A 249 8.28 13.51 -8.00
CA LYS A 249 7.91 12.21 -7.41
C LYS A 249 7.36 12.34 -5.98
N THR A 250 7.95 13.24 -5.18
CA THR A 250 7.57 13.45 -3.76
C THR A 250 7.59 14.90 -3.32
N GLU A 251 7.87 15.81 -4.24
CA GLU A 251 8.09 17.21 -3.93
C GLU A 251 7.17 18.08 -4.78
N VAL A 252 6.72 19.17 -4.18
CA VAL A 252 6.15 20.31 -4.90
C VAL A 252 7.25 21.35 -5.00
N ILE A 253 7.58 21.76 -6.23
CA ILE A 253 8.62 22.72 -6.53
C ILE A 253 7.93 24.02 -6.94
N ILE A 254 8.21 25.10 -6.21
CA ILE A 254 7.64 26.42 -6.48
C ILE A 254 8.77 27.38 -6.81
N THR A 255 8.67 28.04 -7.96
CA THR A 255 9.60 29.10 -8.38
C THR A 255 8.85 30.43 -8.38
N ASN A 256 9.14 31.26 -7.38
CA ASN A 256 8.62 32.62 -7.28
C ASN A 256 9.58 33.58 -7.98
N ASN A 257 9.24 33.99 -9.20
CA ASN A 257 10.00 35.00 -9.92
C ASN A 257 9.60 36.44 -9.57
N GLN A 258 8.64 36.64 -8.66
CA GLN A 258 8.18 37.96 -8.28
C GLN A 258 9.13 38.61 -7.26
N LYS A 259 9.14 39.95 -7.27
CA LYS A 259 9.89 40.77 -6.30
C LYS A 259 9.33 40.76 -4.87
N LYS A 260 8.19 40.10 -4.63
CA LYS A 260 7.54 40.01 -3.31
C LYS A 260 7.41 38.55 -2.88
N PRO A 261 7.50 38.25 -1.58
CA PRO A 261 7.17 36.93 -1.07
C PRO A 261 5.69 36.63 -1.33
N VAL A 262 5.38 35.38 -1.64
CA VAL A 262 4.01 34.93 -1.95
C VAL A 262 3.61 33.78 -1.04
N LYS A 263 2.33 33.72 -0.72
CA LYS A 263 1.73 32.61 0.01
C LYS A 263 0.77 31.88 -0.90
N LEU A 264 0.97 30.57 -1.06
CA LEU A 264 0.26 29.79 -2.07
C LEU A 264 -0.49 28.64 -1.45
N SER A 265 -1.79 28.54 -1.74
CA SER A 265 -2.57 27.33 -1.52
C SER A 265 -2.39 26.43 -2.73
N VAL A 266 -1.68 25.31 -2.58
CA VAL A 266 -1.45 24.36 -3.67
C VAL A 266 -2.22 23.08 -3.37
N THR A 267 -3.07 22.70 -4.31
CA THR A 267 -3.82 21.44 -4.31
C THR A 267 -3.14 20.45 -5.24
N TYR A 268 -2.78 19.28 -4.71
CA TYR A 268 -2.04 18.27 -5.45
C TYR A 268 -2.62 16.87 -5.24
N LEU A 269 -2.41 16.01 -6.24
CA LEU A 269 -2.83 14.62 -6.27
C LEU A 269 -1.62 13.73 -6.01
N ILE A 270 -1.70 12.88 -5.00
CA ILE A 270 -0.74 11.80 -4.79
C ILE A 270 -1.32 10.55 -5.45
N SER A 271 -0.67 10.11 -6.54
CA SER A 271 -0.95 8.83 -7.17
C SER A 271 0.07 7.79 -6.71
N SER A 272 -0.43 6.71 -6.13
CA SER A 272 0.36 5.53 -5.77
C SER A 272 -0.49 4.28 -5.91
N LYS A 273 0.09 3.24 -6.51
CA LYS A 273 -0.54 1.92 -6.59
C LYS A 273 -0.83 1.33 -5.21
N TRP A 274 -0.08 1.74 -4.19
CA TRP A 274 -0.19 1.19 -2.84
C TRP A 274 -1.45 1.66 -2.10
N PHE A 275 -1.88 2.90 -2.32
CA PHE A 275 -3.05 3.45 -1.61
C PHE A 275 -4.38 2.98 -2.18
N GLY A 276 -4.38 2.30 -3.35
CA GLY A 276 -5.59 1.84 -4.04
C GLY A 276 -6.56 2.96 -4.45
N LYS A 277 -6.24 4.21 -4.11
CA LYS A 277 -7.00 5.44 -4.36
C LYS A 277 -6.03 6.61 -4.42
N ASN A 278 -6.30 7.54 -5.34
CA ASN A 278 -5.59 8.81 -5.38
C ASN A 278 -6.00 9.64 -4.15
N SER A 279 -5.02 10.16 -3.41
CA SER A 279 -5.26 11.10 -2.31
C SER A 279 -5.09 12.51 -2.85
N GLN A 280 -6.07 13.38 -2.57
CA GLN A 280 -5.99 14.79 -2.88
C GLN A 280 -5.73 15.56 -1.60
N GLU A 281 -4.67 16.38 -1.61
CA GLU A 281 -4.26 17.19 -0.47
C GLU A 281 -4.10 18.65 -0.85
N THR A 282 -4.25 19.54 0.12
CA THR A 282 -4.10 20.98 -0.06
C THR A 282 -3.24 21.52 1.06
N ASN A 283 -2.10 22.11 0.70
CA ASN A 283 -1.17 22.71 1.65
C ASN A 283 -0.87 24.15 1.27
N ILE A 284 -0.48 24.92 2.29
CA ILE A 284 -0.09 26.32 2.14
C ILE A 284 1.42 26.42 2.20
N PHE A 285 2.01 27.10 1.22
CA PHE A 285 3.45 27.27 1.07
C PHE A 285 3.79 28.76 1.09
N ASP A 286 4.74 29.15 1.92
CA ASP A 286 5.30 30.50 1.94
C ASP A 286 6.61 30.47 1.12
N VAL A 287 6.69 31.28 0.07
CA VAL A 287 7.84 31.28 -0.87
C VAL A 287 8.40 32.68 -1.00
N ASP A 288 9.69 32.82 -0.67
CA ASP A 288 10.39 34.11 -0.72
C ASP A 288 10.48 34.65 -2.15
N ALA A 289 10.61 35.98 -2.27
CA ALA A 289 10.82 36.68 -3.53
C ALA A 289 12.04 36.13 -4.29
N ASN A 290 11.93 36.01 -5.61
CA ASN A 290 13.02 35.55 -6.50
C ASN A 290 13.69 34.25 -6.04
N SER A 291 12.91 33.32 -5.49
CA SER A 291 13.42 32.08 -4.92
C SER A 291 12.75 30.84 -5.51
N LYS A 292 13.51 29.75 -5.53
CA LYS A 292 13.02 28.41 -5.89
C LYS A 292 13.07 27.55 -4.63
N GLN A 293 11.92 27.02 -4.22
CA GLN A 293 11.79 26.18 -3.04
C GLN A 293 11.17 24.83 -3.39
N SER A 294 11.66 23.77 -2.75
CA SER A 294 11.16 22.41 -2.90
C SER A 294 10.59 21.94 -1.56
N PHE A 295 9.32 21.53 -1.58
CA PHE A 295 8.62 21.08 -0.39
C PHE A 295 8.33 19.59 -0.50
N LEU A 296 8.87 18.82 0.44
CA LEU A 296 8.56 17.40 0.55
C LEU A 296 7.12 17.25 1.06
N VAL A 297 6.22 16.81 0.19
CA VAL A 297 4.81 16.61 0.54
C VAL A 297 4.52 15.19 1.01
N TYR A 298 5.39 14.25 0.68
CA TYR A 298 5.22 12.85 1.06
C TYR A 298 6.57 12.19 1.35
N ASP A 299 6.65 11.40 2.42
CA ASP A 299 7.86 10.67 2.77
C ASP A 299 7.99 9.41 1.91
N ASN A 300 9.13 9.25 1.23
CA ASN A 300 9.37 8.10 0.36
C ASN A 300 9.40 6.74 1.09
N THR A 301 9.09 6.67 2.38
CA THR A 301 9.09 5.41 3.13
C THR A 301 8.03 4.44 2.59
N GLY A 302 6.88 4.95 2.13
CA GLY A 302 5.83 4.16 1.47
C GLY A 302 6.06 3.91 -0.03
N CYS A 303 6.85 4.75 -0.71
CA CYS A 303 7.03 4.68 -2.18
C CYS A 303 8.25 3.86 -2.62
N ARG A 304 8.95 3.16 -1.71
CA ARG A 304 10.21 2.45 -2.05
C ARG A 304 10.04 1.40 -3.15
N ASN A 305 8.89 0.74 -3.20
CA ASN A 305 8.65 -0.39 -4.09
C ASN A 305 7.66 -0.06 -5.22
N HIS A 306 6.99 1.09 -5.16
CA HIS A 306 6.02 1.52 -6.16
C HIS A 306 6.22 2.98 -6.53
N PRO A 307 6.21 3.33 -7.84
CA PRO A 307 6.38 4.70 -8.28
C PRO A 307 5.23 5.55 -7.75
N CYS A 308 5.57 6.61 -7.03
CA CYS A 308 4.65 7.67 -6.64
C CYS A 308 4.90 8.89 -7.52
N SER A 309 3.83 9.62 -7.82
CA SER A 309 3.89 10.89 -8.54
C SER A 309 2.98 11.91 -7.87
N VAL A 310 3.47 13.13 -7.74
CA VAL A 310 2.70 14.28 -7.29
C VAL A 310 2.27 15.07 -8.53
N GLY A 311 0.96 15.11 -8.80
CA GLY A 311 0.38 15.95 -9.85
C GLY A 311 -0.20 17.24 -9.25
N ILE A 312 0.09 18.39 -9.83
CA ILE A 312 -0.51 19.66 -9.40
C ILE A 312 -1.90 19.77 -10.03
N ILE A 313 -2.93 20.01 -9.21
CA ILE A 313 -4.30 20.20 -9.69
C ILE A 313 -4.57 21.69 -9.90
N SER A 314 -4.28 22.50 -8.88
CA SER A 314 -4.52 23.94 -8.91
C SER A 314 -3.69 24.64 -7.84
N PHE A 315 -3.44 25.93 -8.03
CA PHE A 315 -2.85 26.78 -7.01
C PHE A 315 -3.49 28.17 -7.02
N THR A 316 -3.54 28.81 -5.84
CA THR A 316 -4.09 30.16 -5.66
C THR A 316 -3.19 30.96 -4.72
N GLU A 317 -2.89 32.21 -5.09
CA GLU A 317 -2.19 33.15 -4.22
C GLU A 317 -3.14 33.64 -3.12
N ILE A 318 -2.66 33.56 -1.87
CA ILE A 318 -3.37 34.04 -0.68
C ILE A 318 -2.74 35.37 -0.28
N ASN A 319 -3.52 36.45 -0.35
CA ASN A 319 -3.11 37.79 0.07
C ASN A 319 -3.12 37.97 1.58
#